data_AF-A0A7X9IED5-F1
#
_entry.id   AF-A0A7X9IED5-F1
#
_cell.length_a   1.000
_cell.length_b   1.000
_cell.length_c   1.000
_cell.angle_alpha   90.00
_cell.angle_beta   90.00
_cell.angle_gamma   90.00
#
_symmetry.space_group_name_H-M   'P 1'
#
loop_
_entity.id
_entity.type
_entity.pdbx_description
1 polymer ?
#
loop_
_entity_poly.entity_id
_entity_poly.type
_entity_poly.pdbx_seq_one_letter_code
_entity_poly.pdbx_strand_id
1 'polypeptide(L)'
;MNMRRWIIIGTALLCLLYVLLLIPEPAPSIPDTAENRPFYWNRDAYWSELGHRFAEARAAGCGGLASSITAGFSLVDSLLAHVQTDTLSPDAAAFSGLEQGLFILGTQLGACSQRLTDYLRAFGEIRTAIKNQSTRWDMNAPAARECLYKLLYGGRTAVEEVMLQTPPGAVPEVILETEEPSVTPSAEILGVTVHSGDILVSRGGAPTSALIARGNDFPGNFSHIALLYIDPATKRISLIESHIEKGVAVATVDEYLRDTKLRIMVLRPRADLPALQRDPMVPHWAASFALKRARGKHIAYDFAMNTADPAQLFCSEVVSSAYHHVGVNLWAGLSHISSPGVKAWLAAFGVRHFTTQEPSDLEYDPQLRVVAEWRDFETLRKDRLDNVVVDVMLEGAERGDRLKYDWYLLPVARIMKAYSAVLNYFGKFGPVPEGMSASAAA
;
A
#
# COMPACT_ATOMS: atom_id res chain seq x y z
N MET A 1 17.88 6.05 64.09
CA MET A 1 17.45 4.94 63.20
C MET A 1 17.77 5.34 61.77
N ASN A 2 18.60 4.54 61.09
CA ASN A 2 19.61 5.02 60.14
C ASN A 2 19.10 5.36 58.74
N MET A 3 19.17 6.65 58.37
CA MET A 3 19.00 7.13 56.98
C MET A 3 19.82 6.32 55.97
N ARG A 4 21.04 5.90 56.34
CA ARG A 4 21.89 5.02 55.53
C ARG A 4 21.27 3.65 55.22
N ARG A 5 20.51 3.08 56.15
CA ARG A 5 19.81 1.79 55.95
C ARG A 5 18.65 1.95 54.97
N TRP A 6 17.91 3.05 55.05
CA TRP A 6 16.84 3.38 54.10
C TRP A 6 17.36 3.69 52.70
N ILE A 7 18.50 4.38 52.59
CA ILE A 7 19.17 4.62 51.30
C ILE A 7 19.61 3.28 50.68
N ILE A 8 20.28 2.40 51.45
CA ILE A 8 20.71 1.09 50.94
C ILE A 8 19.51 0.24 50.49
N ILE A 9 18.44 0.20 51.28
CA ILE A 9 17.21 -0.54 50.92
C ILE A 9 16.57 0.07 49.67
N GLY A 10 16.47 1.39 49.60
CA GLY A 10 15.91 2.11 48.45
C GLY A 10 16.70 1.86 47.16
N THR A 11 18.03 1.95 47.23
CA THR A 11 18.90 1.64 46.08
C THR A 11 18.78 0.17 45.67
N ALA A 12 18.78 -0.77 46.62
CA ALA A 12 18.62 -2.19 46.31
C ALA A 12 17.27 -2.50 45.64
N LEU A 13 16.18 -1.87 46.10
CA LEU A 13 14.86 -1.99 45.47
C LEU A 13 14.83 -1.39 44.07
N LEU A 14 15.45 -0.23 43.85
CA LEU A 14 15.56 0.38 42.53
C LEU A 14 16.39 -0.47 41.56
N CYS A 15 17.50 -1.03 42.03
CA CYS A 15 18.31 -1.97 41.24
C CYS A 15 17.54 -3.23 40.91
N LEU A 16 16.81 -3.81 41.87
CA LEU A 16 15.97 -4.99 41.64
C LEU A 16 14.86 -4.67 40.63
N LEU A 17 14.17 -3.55 40.77
CA LEU A 17 13.15 -3.10 39.83
C LEU A 17 13.74 -2.90 38.43
N TYR A 18 14.90 -2.27 38.31
CA TYR A 18 15.58 -2.09 37.03
C TYR A 18 15.92 -3.44 36.38
N VAL A 19 16.50 -4.38 37.14
CA VAL A 19 16.79 -5.75 36.64
C VAL A 19 15.53 -6.49 36.21
N LEU A 20 14.43 -6.36 36.96
CA LEU A 20 13.13 -6.94 36.56
C LEU A 20 12.59 -6.31 35.28
N LEU A 21 12.79 -5.01 35.08
CA LEU A 21 12.39 -4.30 33.86
C LEU A 21 13.26 -4.65 32.65
N LEU A 22 14.45 -5.23 32.84
CA LEU A 22 15.34 -5.70 31.78
C LEU A 22 15.00 -7.10 31.27
N ILE A 23 14.10 -7.84 31.92
CA ILE A 23 13.72 -9.19 31.49
C ILE A 23 12.96 -9.08 30.15
N PRO A 24 13.48 -9.66 29.05
CA PRO A 24 12.85 -9.55 27.73
C PRO A 24 11.51 -10.28 27.68
N GLU A 25 10.60 -9.80 26.84
CA GLU A 25 9.38 -10.54 26.52
C GLU A 25 9.74 -11.84 25.77
N PRO A 26 9.00 -12.94 25.98
CA PRO A 26 9.18 -14.15 25.20
C PRO A 26 8.94 -13.86 23.72
N ALA A 27 9.75 -14.47 22.86
CA ALA A 27 9.56 -14.35 21.42
C ALA A 27 8.14 -14.81 21.04
N PRO A 28 7.44 -14.08 20.17
CA PRO A 28 6.09 -14.44 19.76
C PRO A 28 6.10 -15.79 19.05
N SER A 29 5.10 -16.63 19.32
CA SER A 29 4.87 -17.85 18.56
C SER A 29 4.44 -17.47 17.14
N ILE A 30 5.19 -17.91 16.14
CA ILE A 30 4.83 -17.74 14.74
C ILE A 30 4.07 -19.02 14.34
N PRO A 31 2.80 -18.92 13.92
CA PRO A 31 2.07 -20.09 13.50
C PRO A 31 2.70 -20.68 12.23
N ASP A 32 2.88 -22.00 12.23
CA ASP A 32 3.18 -22.76 11.01
C ASP A 32 1.94 -22.71 10.12
N THR A 33 1.91 -21.78 9.17
CA THR A 33 0.83 -21.66 8.18
C THR A 33 1.34 -21.89 6.77
N ALA A 34 0.46 -22.50 5.97
CA ALA A 34 0.69 -23.28 4.76
C ALA A 34 1.23 -22.53 3.51
N GLU A 35 2.02 -23.30 2.75
CA GLU A 35 2.09 -23.54 1.29
C GLU A 35 2.01 -22.41 0.23
N ASN A 36 1.82 -21.14 0.58
CA ASN A 36 1.94 -20.07 -0.40
C ASN A 36 3.41 -19.68 -0.61
N ARG A 37 3.75 -19.31 -1.86
CA ARG A 37 5.11 -18.93 -2.24
C ARG A 37 5.12 -17.44 -2.60
N PRO A 38 6.09 -16.67 -2.07
CA PRO A 38 6.31 -15.31 -2.52
C PRO A 38 6.53 -15.27 -4.04
N PHE A 39 6.03 -14.22 -4.67
CA PHE A 39 6.25 -13.95 -6.08
C PHE A 39 7.72 -13.53 -6.30
N TYR A 40 8.36 -14.21 -7.24
CA TYR A 40 9.69 -13.84 -7.71
C TYR A 40 9.65 -13.65 -9.22
N TRP A 41 10.25 -12.56 -9.69
CA TRP A 41 10.41 -12.34 -11.12
C TRP A 41 11.34 -13.37 -11.77
N ASN A 42 12.44 -13.76 -11.11
CA ASN A 42 13.41 -14.78 -11.56
C ASN A 42 13.79 -14.67 -13.04
N ARG A 43 14.08 -13.45 -13.50
CA ARG A 43 14.30 -13.11 -14.91
C ARG A 43 15.59 -12.31 -15.13
N ASP A 44 16.63 -12.62 -14.37
CA ASP A 44 17.90 -11.87 -14.36
C ASP A 44 18.52 -11.69 -15.75
N ALA A 45 18.51 -12.75 -16.57
CA ALA A 45 19.00 -12.69 -17.94
C ALA A 45 18.19 -11.69 -18.80
N TYR A 46 16.87 -11.66 -18.61
CA TYR A 46 16.01 -10.71 -19.30
C TYR A 46 16.22 -9.27 -18.80
N TRP A 47 16.42 -9.07 -17.50
CA TRP A 47 16.74 -7.76 -16.94
C TRP A 47 18.09 -7.23 -17.43
N SER A 48 19.11 -8.09 -17.51
CA SER A 48 20.40 -7.75 -18.10
C SER A 48 20.26 -7.34 -19.57
N GLU A 49 19.45 -8.08 -20.33
CA GLU A 49 19.16 -7.79 -21.74
C GLU A 49 18.44 -6.45 -21.91
N LEU A 50 17.45 -6.11 -21.08
CA LEU A 50 16.83 -4.77 -21.09
C LEU A 50 17.86 -3.67 -20.81
N GLY A 51 18.81 -3.91 -19.90
CA GLY A 51 19.92 -2.99 -19.62
C GLY A 51 20.83 -2.77 -20.84
N HIS A 52 21.17 -3.84 -21.56
CA HIS A 52 21.93 -3.73 -22.82
C HIS A 52 21.15 -2.93 -23.89
N ARG A 53 19.87 -3.24 -24.08
CA ARG A 53 19.00 -2.52 -25.02
C ARG A 53 18.89 -1.04 -24.70
N PHE A 54 18.78 -0.67 -23.43
CA PHE A 54 18.79 0.72 -23.01
C PHE A 54 20.10 1.42 -23.36
N ALA A 55 21.25 0.77 -23.13
CA ALA A 55 22.55 1.33 -23.48
C ALA A 55 22.71 1.55 -24.99
N GLU A 56 22.27 0.58 -25.81
CA GLU A 56 22.23 0.68 -27.27
C GLU A 56 21.28 1.80 -27.73
N ALA A 57 20.10 1.90 -27.11
CA ALA A 57 19.13 2.93 -27.42
C ALA A 57 19.68 4.35 -27.17
N ARG A 58 20.41 4.56 -26.06
CA ARG A 58 21.09 5.83 -25.81
C ARG A 58 22.15 6.15 -26.86
N ALA A 59 22.90 5.13 -27.33
CA ALA A 59 23.92 5.33 -28.36
C ALA A 59 23.31 5.68 -29.72
N ALA A 60 22.15 5.10 -30.06
CA ALA A 60 21.44 5.38 -31.31
C ALA A 60 20.77 6.78 -31.34
N GLY A 61 20.35 7.29 -30.17
CA GLY A 61 19.65 8.56 -30.05
C GLY A 61 18.23 8.54 -30.66
N CYS A 62 17.47 9.63 -30.45
CA CYS A 62 16.06 9.69 -30.85
C CYS A 62 15.80 9.42 -32.34
N GLY A 63 16.66 9.93 -33.23
CA GLY A 63 16.51 9.73 -34.68
C GLY A 63 16.64 8.26 -35.10
N GLY A 64 17.57 7.52 -34.49
CA GLY A 64 17.76 6.08 -34.75
C GLY A 64 16.65 5.21 -34.15
N LEU A 65 15.95 5.69 -33.12
CA LEU A 65 14.91 4.94 -32.41
C LEU A 65 13.50 5.13 -32.99
N ALA A 66 13.24 6.20 -33.75
CA ALA A 66 11.90 6.61 -34.15
C ALA A 66 11.06 5.48 -34.80
N SER A 67 11.63 4.73 -35.75
CA SER A 67 10.94 3.62 -36.41
C SER A 67 10.64 2.46 -35.45
N SER A 68 11.58 2.14 -34.56
CA SER A 68 11.43 1.05 -33.59
C SER A 68 10.39 1.36 -32.50
N ILE A 69 10.37 2.61 -32.02
CA ILE A 69 9.36 3.11 -31.08
C ILE A 69 7.97 3.04 -31.73
N THR A 70 7.86 3.48 -32.98
CA THR A 70 6.59 3.44 -33.72
C THR A 70 6.10 2.00 -33.88
N ALA A 71 6.97 1.06 -34.27
CA ALA A 71 6.61 -0.35 -34.38
C ALA A 71 6.22 -0.97 -33.02
N GLY A 72 6.91 -0.58 -31.94
CA GLY A 72 6.61 -1.04 -30.58
C GLY A 72 5.22 -0.59 -30.11
N PHE A 73 4.85 0.68 -30.34
CA PHE A 73 3.49 1.15 -30.05
C PHE A 73 2.44 0.40 -30.87
N SER A 74 2.63 0.25 -32.19
CA SER A 74 1.70 -0.51 -33.03
C SER A 74 1.47 -1.95 -32.55
N LEU A 75 2.53 -2.61 -32.03
CA LEU A 75 2.42 -3.94 -31.45
C LEU A 75 1.59 -3.92 -30.16
N VAL A 76 1.87 -2.98 -29.26
CA VAL A 76 1.11 -2.82 -28.00
C VAL A 76 -0.35 -2.51 -28.28
N ASP A 77 -0.64 -1.59 -29.20
CA ASP A 77 -2.01 -1.20 -29.58
C ASP A 77 -2.78 -2.41 -30.15
N SER A 78 -2.13 -3.22 -30.99
CA SER A 78 -2.75 -4.43 -31.55
C SER A 78 -3.07 -5.46 -30.47
N LEU A 79 -2.17 -5.67 -29.50
CA LEU A 79 -2.39 -6.59 -28.39
C LEU A 79 -3.48 -6.07 -27.44
N LEU A 80 -3.48 -4.77 -27.18
CA LEU A 80 -4.46 -4.10 -26.33
C LEU A 80 -5.87 -4.21 -26.93
N ALA A 81 -6.01 -3.98 -28.24
CA ALA A 81 -7.29 -4.14 -28.93
C ALA A 81 -7.84 -5.58 -28.81
N HIS A 82 -6.97 -6.59 -28.90
CA HIS A 82 -7.34 -7.99 -28.67
C HIS A 82 -7.79 -8.23 -27.22
N VAL A 83 -7.05 -7.71 -26.23
CA VAL A 83 -7.42 -7.81 -24.81
C VAL A 83 -8.74 -7.12 -24.48
N GLN A 84 -9.04 -5.99 -25.13
CA GLN A 84 -10.27 -5.22 -24.89
C GLN A 84 -11.52 -5.86 -25.53
N THR A 85 -11.35 -6.61 -26.62
CA THR A 85 -12.47 -7.20 -27.37
C THR A 85 -12.81 -8.61 -26.93
N ASP A 86 -11.79 -9.41 -26.60
CA ASP A 86 -11.97 -10.82 -26.29
C ASP A 86 -12.05 -11.11 -24.79
N THR A 87 -12.73 -12.19 -24.42
CA THR A 87 -12.70 -12.72 -23.07
C THR A 87 -11.51 -13.68 -22.93
N LEU A 88 -10.47 -13.24 -22.22
CA LEU A 88 -9.23 -13.99 -22.07
C LEU A 88 -9.11 -14.57 -20.66
N SER A 89 -8.51 -15.77 -20.58
CA SER A 89 -8.03 -16.34 -19.33
C SER A 89 -6.74 -15.64 -18.88
N PRO A 90 -6.40 -15.63 -17.58
CA PRO A 90 -5.24 -14.90 -17.08
C PRO A 90 -3.88 -15.31 -17.69
N ASP A 91 -3.78 -16.54 -18.21
CA ASP A 91 -2.60 -17.13 -18.84
C ASP A 91 -2.50 -16.85 -20.36
N ALA A 92 -3.44 -16.11 -20.93
CA ALA A 92 -3.42 -15.77 -22.35
C ALA A 92 -2.12 -15.04 -22.74
N ALA A 93 -1.50 -15.48 -23.84
CA ALA A 93 -0.21 -14.97 -24.30
C ALA A 93 -0.21 -13.45 -24.54
N ALA A 94 -1.37 -12.87 -24.89
CA ALA A 94 -1.53 -11.44 -25.10
C ALA A 94 -1.10 -10.59 -23.88
N PHE A 95 -1.34 -11.06 -22.65
CA PHE A 95 -0.91 -10.36 -21.44
C PHE A 95 0.61 -10.34 -21.29
N SER A 96 1.27 -11.49 -21.51
CA SER A 96 2.73 -11.54 -21.53
C SER A 96 3.35 -10.72 -22.66
N GLY A 97 2.63 -10.59 -23.78
CA GLY A 97 3.00 -9.72 -24.90
C GLY A 97 2.93 -8.24 -24.55
N LEU A 98 1.86 -7.80 -23.87
CA LEU A 98 1.72 -6.43 -23.37
C LEU A 98 2.81 -6.10 -22.34
N GLU A 99 3.09 -7.00 -21.41
CA GLU A 99 4.18 -6.85 -20.43
C GLU A 99 5.53 -6.63 -21.13
N GLN A 100 5.88 -7.53 -22.06
CA GLN A 100 7.15 -7.43 -22.80
C GLN A 100 7.22 -6.18 -23.68
N GLY A 101 6.12 -5.84 -24.36
CA GLY A 101 6.02 -4.64 -25.19
C GLY A 101 6.24 -3.38 -24.37
N LEU A 102 5.62 -3.27 -23.19
CA LEU A 102 5.83 -2.17 -22.26
C LEU A 102 7.29 -2.07 -21.82
N PHE A 103 7.93 -3.16 -21.40
CA PHE A 103 9.31 -3.14 -20.96
C PHE A 103 10.28 -2.75 -22.07
N ILE A 104 10.12 -3.30 -23.27
CA ILE A 104 10.96 -2.97 -24.43
C ILE A 104 10.79 -1.50 -24.81
N LEU A 105 9.55 -1.00 -24.94
CA LEU A 105 9.29 0.42 -25.19
C LEU A 105 9.91 1.30 -24.09
N GLY A 106 9.81 0.88 -22.83
CA GLY A 106 10.42 1.58 -21.69
C GLY A 106 11.92 1.80 -21.87
N THR A 107 12.66 0.78 -22.31
CA THR A 107 14.11 0.93 -22.58
C THR A 107 14.42 1.96 -23.68
N GLN A 108 13.57 2.05 -24.70
CA GLN A 108 13.76 3.01 -25.79
C GLN A 108 13.37 4.43 -25.38
N LEU A 109 12.27 4.57 -24.64
CA LEU A 109 11.73 5.86 -24.22
C LEU A 109 12.48 6.47 -23.04
N GLY A 110 13.11 5.64 -22.20
CA GLY A 110 14.08 6.12 -21.21
C GLY A 110 15.30 6.76 -21.88
N ALA A 111 15.69 6.29 -23.08
CA ALA A 111 16.76 6.90 -23.87
C ALA A 111 16.28 8.08 -24.74
N CYS A 112 15.00 8.07 -25.14
CA CYS A 112 14.37 9.11 -25.94
C CYS A 112 12.93 9.41 -25.47
N SER A 113 12.77 10.44 -24.64
CA SER A 113 11.50 10.77 -24.00
C SER A 113 10.47 11.51 -24.87
N GLN A 114 10.71 11.67 -26.17
CA GLN A 114 9.85 12.44 -27.08
C GLN A 114 8.39 11.95 -27.15
N ARG A 115 8.17 10.66 -26.85
CA ARG A 115 6.85 10.02 -26.88
C ARG A 115 6.39 9.56 -25.48
N LEU A 116 6.92 10.15 -24.41
CA LEU A 116 6.59 9.77 -23.03
C LEU A 116 5.09 9.85 -22.74
N THR A 117 4.41 10.91 -23.17
CA THR A 117 2.97 11.07 -22.96
C THR A 117 2.16 9.92 -23.58
N ASP A 118 2.59 9.40 -24.72
CA ASP A 118 1.92 8.27 -25.37
C ASP A 118 2.16 6.96 -24.62
N TYR A 119 3.31 6.81 -24.00
CA TYR A 119 3.63 5.67 -23.16
C TYR A 119 2.83 5.66 -21.84
N LEU A 120 2.68 6.84 -21.22
CA LEU A 120 1.80 7.01 -20.06
C LEU A 120 0.35 6.65 -20.41
N ARG A 121 -0.14 7.11 -21.57
CA ARG A 121 -1.48 6.78 -22.07
C ARG A 121 -1.62 5.27 -22.30
N ALA A 122 -0.68 4.65 -23.01
CA ALA A 122 -0.72 3.22 -23.29
C ALA A 122 -0.77 2.38 -22.00
N PHE A 123 0.00 2.77 -20.98
CA PHE A 123 -0.08 2.09 -19.68
C PHE A 123 -1.44 2.28 -18.98
N GLY A 124 -2.01 3.48 -19.00
CA GLY A 124 -3.36 3.74 -18.46
C GLY A 124 -4.46 2.92 -19.17
N GLU A 125 -4.34 2.77 -20.49
CA GLU A 125 -5.26 1.95 -21.28
C GLU A 125 -5.09 0.44 -20.99
N ILE A 126 -3.85 -0.04 -20.86
CA ILE A 126 -3.55 -1.42 -20.43
C ILE A 126 -4.11 -1.68 -19.03
N ARG A 127 -3.91 -0.76 -18.09
CA ARG A 127 -4.47 -0.84 -16.73
C ARG A 127 -6.00 -0.95 -16.78
N THR A 128 -6.65 -0.10 -17.57
CA THR A 128 -8.10 -0.12 -17.72
C THR A 128 -8.58 -1.45 -18.31
N ALA A 129 -7.91 -1.93 -19.37
CA ALA A 129 -8.24 -3.18 -20.02
C ALA A 129 -8.08 -4.39 -19.08
N ILE A 130 -6.96 -4.49 -18.34
CA ILE A 130 -6.74 -5.61 -17.41
C ILE A 130 -7.71 -5.58 -16.23
N LYS A 131 -8.07 -4.39 -15.72
CA LYS A 131 -9.10 -4.21 -14.69
C LYS A 131 -10.50 -4.60 -15.16
N ASN A 132 -10.78 -4.49 -16.46
CA ASN A 132 -12.01 -4.98 -17.07
C ASN A 132 -12.00 -6.51 -17.25
N GLN A 133 -10.87 -7.09 -17.68
CA GLN A 133 -10.72 -8.54 -17.80
C GLN A 133 -10.84 -9.24 -16.44
N SER A 134 -10.22 -8.69 -15.39
CA SER A 134 -10.19 -9.29 -14.06
C SER A 134 -11.54 -9.38 -13.36
N THR A 135 -12.56 -8.68 -13.87
CA THR A 135 -13.94 -8.76 -13.37
C THR A 135 -14.57 -10.15 -13.48
N ARG A 136 -14.00 -11.00 -14.34
CA ARG A 136 -14.45 -12.38 -14.57
C ARG A 136 -13.46 -13.42 -14.04
N TRP A 137 -12.40 -13.00 -13.38
CA TRP A 137 -11.35 -13.89 -12.89
C TRP A 137 -11.58 -14.26 -11.43
N ASP A 138 -11.16 -15.47 -11.06
CA ASP A 138 -11.02 -15.83 -9.66
C ASP A 138 -9.74 -15.17 -9.11
N MET A 139 -9.93 -14.14 -8.29
CA MET A 139 -8.83 -13.41 -7.68
C MET A 139 -8.08 -14.20 -6.61
N ASN A 140 -8.51 -15.41 -6.25
CA ASN A 140 -7.73 -16.34 -5.43
C ASN A 140 -6.85 -17.29 -6.24
N ALA A 141 -7.05 -17.36 -7.57
CA ALA A 141 -6.22 -18.17 -8.43
C ALA A 141 -4.84 -17.52 -8.65
N PRO A 142 -3.72 -18.26 -8.50
CA PRO A 142 -2.37 -17.72 -8.71
C PRO A 142 -2.18 -17.06 -10.09
N ALA A 143 -2.71 -17.67 -11.16
CA ALA A 143 -2.59 -17.14 -12.51
C ALA A 143 -3.23 -15.74 -12.67
N ALA A 144 -4.39 -15.51 -12.04
CA ALA A 144 -5.06 -14.22 -12.06
C ALA A 144 -4.26 -13.15 -11.30
N ARG A 145 -3.80 -13.48 -10.08
CA ARG A 145 -3.00 -12.58 -9.25
C ARG A 145 -1.68 -12.23 -9.93
N GLU A 146 -0.94 -13.21 -10.43
CA GLU A 146 0.32 -12.98 -11.13
C GLU A 146 0.16 -12.13 -12.38
N CYS A 147 -0.87 -12.38 -13.20
CA CYS A 147 -1.12 -11.61 -14.40
C CYS A 147 -1.40 -10.13 -14.07
N LEU A 148 -2.30 -9.87 -13.11
CA LEU A 148 -2.58 -8.51 -12.64
C LEU A 148 -1.36 -7.85 -12.03
N TYR A 149 -0.63 -8.56 -11.18
CA TYR A 149 0.58 -8.03 -10.55
C TYR A 149 1.63 -7.65 -11.58
N LYS A 150 1.96 -8.55 -12.52
CA LYS A 150 2.97 -8.28 -13.57
C LYS A 150 2.60 -7.06 -14.41
N LEU A 151 1.35 -6.94 -14.83
CA LEU A 151 0.91 -5.82 -15.67
C LEU A 151 0.76 -4.51 -14.91
N LEU A 152 0.17 -4.52 -13.71
CA LEU A 152 -0.07 -3.30 -12.95
C LEU A 152 1.17 -2.84 -12.19
N TYR A 153 1.80 -3.71 -11.40
CA TYR A 153 3.02 -3.37 -10.66
C TYR A 153 4.22 -3.23 -11.63
N GLY A 154 4.40 -4.19 -12.53
CA GLY A 154 5.50 -4.16 -13.50
C GLY A 154 5.37 -3.01 -14.50
N GLY A 155 4.19 -2.80 -15.09
CA GLY A 155 3.95 -1.69 -16.01
C GLY A 155 4.15 -0.32 -15.35
N ARG A 156 3.68 -0.15 -14.11
CA ARG A 156 3.94 1.04 -13.29
C ARG A 156 5.44 1.25 -13.07
N THR A 157 6.16 0.19 -12.74
CA THR A 157 7.61 0.26 -12.55
C THR A 157 8.30 0.72 -13.83
N ALA A 158 7.94 0.16 -14.99
CA ALA A 158 8.49 0.53 -16.28
C ALA A 158 8.27 2.02 -16.61
N VAL A 159 7.04 2.50 -16.41
CA VAL A 159 6.68 3.92 -16.60
C VAL A 159 7.50 4.82 -15.68
N GLU A 160 7.55 4.50 -14.39
CA GLU A 160 8.27 5.29 -13.40
C GLU A 160 9.78 5.32 -13.68
N GLU A 161 10.37 4.23 -14.18
CA GLU A 161 11.78 4.22 -14.60
C GLU A 161 12.04 5.17 -15.77
N VAL A 162 11.14 5.23 -16.76
CA VAL A 162 11.25 6.21 -17.86
C VAL A 162 11.11 7.64 -17.32
N MET A 163 10.15 7.87 -16.40
CA MET A 163 9.97 9.18 -15.77
C MET A 163 11.25 9.65 -15.08
N LEU A 164 11.94 8.78 -14.34
CA LEU A 164 13.20 9.11 -13.66
C LEU A 164 14.35 9.47 -14.63
N GLN A 165 14.26 9.11 -15.91
CA GLN A 165 15.22 9.54 -16.95
C GLN A 165 14.85 10.90 -17.59
N THR A 166 13.71 11.48 -17.23
CA THR A 166 13.23 12.74 -17.82
C THR A 166 13.45 13.93 -16.89
N PRO A 167 13.55 15.17 -17.43
CA PRO A 167 13.64 16.36 -16.60
C PRO A 167 12.41 16.53 -15.69
N PRO A 168 12.55 17.14 -14.50
CA PRO A 168 11.43 17.54 -13.67
C PRO A 168 10.40 18.37 -14.46
N GLY A 169 9.11 18.12 -14.23
CA GLY A 169 8.01 18.77 -14.95
C GLY A 169 7.67 18.19 -16.32
N ALA A 170 8.39 17.16 -16.80
CA ALA A 170 8.04 16.45 -18.04
C ALA A 170 6.77 15.60 -17.92
N VAL A 171 6.37 15.24 -16.70
CA VAL A 171 5.15 14.47 -16.41
C VAL A 171 4.32 15.23 -15.40
N PRO A 172 2.99 15.35 -15.60
CA PRO A 172 2.12 15.96 -14.61
C PRO A 172 2.13 15.14 -13.31
N GLU A 173 2.11 15.81 -12.16
CA GLU A 173 2.03 15.15 -10.86
C GLU A 173 0.74 14.34 -10.71
N VAL A 174 -0.36 14.82 -11.29
CA VAL A 174 -1.65 14.12 -11.33
C VAL A 174 -1.85 13.49 -12.70
N ILE A 175 -2.12 12.19 -12.71
CA ILE A 175 -2.54 11.44 -13.89
C ILE A 175 -3.99 11.04 -13.67
N LEU A 176 -4.86 11.51 -14.55
CA LEU A 176 -6.25 11.06 -14.63
C LEU A 176 -6.30 9.75 -15.41
N GLU A 177 -7.07 8.80 -14.90
CA GLU A 177 -7.12 7.44 -15.41
C GLU A 177 -8.53 7.15 -15.94
N THR A 178 -9.37 6.44 -15.19
CA THR A 178 -10.74 6.14 -15.59
C THR A 178 -11.74 7.15 -15.02
N GLU A 179 -12.60 7.71 -15.87
CA GLU A 179 -13.78 8.46 -15.43
C GLU A 179 -14.89 7.48 -14.97
N GLU A 180 -14.74 6.96 -13.75
CA GLU A 180 -15.76 6.07 -13.15
C GLU A 180 -16.90 6.91 -12.55
N PRO A 181 -18.15 6.78 -13.02
CA PRO A 181 -19.24 7.65 -12.59
C PRO A 181 -19.63 7.42 -11.12
N SER A 182 -20.07 8.50 -10.44
CA SER A 182 -20.69 8.42 -9.12
C SER A 182 -21.69 9.57 -8.94
N VAL A 183 -22.80 9.30 -8.26
CA VAL A 183 -23.80 10.31 -7.90
C VAL A 183 -23.67 10.78 -6.44
N THR A 184 -22.73 10.19 -5.68
CA THR A 184 -22.53 10.59 -4.28
C THR A 184 -21.97 12.01 -4.20
N PRO A 185 -22.11 12.69 -3.03
CA PRO A 185 -21.59 14.05 -2.88
C PRO A 185 -20.12 14.12 -3.28
N SER A 186 -19.78 15.13 -4.09
CA SER A 186 -18.43 15.36 -4.60
C SER A 186 -17.82 16.67 -4.11
N ALA A 187 -16.48 16.74 -4.20
CA ALA A 187 -15.65 17.91 -3.99
C ALA A 187 -14.32 17.73 -4.75
N GLU A 188 -13.43 18.72 -4.72
CA GLU A 188 -12.11 18.63 -5.34
C GLU A 188 -10.99 18.42 -4.32
N ILE A 189 -10.05 17.53 -4.64
CA ILE A 189 -8.76 17.36 -3.95
C ILE A 189 -7.67 17.32 -5.02
N LEU A 190 -6.66 18.19 -4.92
CA LEU A 190 -5.52 18.24 -5.86
C LEU A 190 -5.93 18.28 -7.35
N GLY A 191 -7.02 19.00 -7.67
CA GLY A 191 -7.54 19.09 -9.04
C GLY A 191 -8.28 17.84 -9.56
N VAL A 192 -8.54 16.87 -8.68
CA VAL A 192 -9.34 15.67 -8.99
C VAL A 192 -10.73 15.81 -8.34
N THR A 193 -11.79 15.58 -9.12
CA THR A 193 -13.14 15.43 -8.57
C THR A 193 -13.26 14.10 -7.85
N VAL A 194 -13.32 14.17 -6.52
CA VAL A 194 -13.51 13.02 -5.63
C VAL A 194 -14.95 12.98 -5.13
N HIS A 195 -15.38 11.78 -4.77
CA HIS A 195 -16.74 11.47 -4.35
C HIS A 195 -16.74 10.82 -2.96
N SER A 196 -17.82 11.02 -2.21
CA SER A 196 -18.01 10.32 -0.94
C SER A 196 -18.05 8.81 -1.20
N GLY A 197 -17.23 8.06 -0.48
CA GLY A 197 -16.99 6.64 -0.67
C GLY A 197 -15.72 6.33 -1.45
N ASP A 198 -15.10 7.29 -2.14
CA ASP A 198 -13.79 7.07 -2.74
C ASP A 198 -12.77 6.64 -1.68
N ILE A 199 -11.87 5.74 -2.09
CA ILE A 199 -10.84 5.17 -1.24
C ILE A 199 -9.50 5.73 -1.70
N LEU A 200 -8.80 6.42 -0.80
CA LEU A 200 -7.44 6.87 -1.05
C LEU A 200 -6.46 5.81 -0.55
N VAL A 201 -5.72 5.18 -1.47
CA VAL A 201 -4.56 4.36 -1.10
C VAL A 201 -3.29 5.18 -1.30
N SER A 202 -2.40 5.14 -0.32
CA SER A 202 -1.20 5.99 -0.32
C SER A 202 0.05 5.26 0.15
N ARG A 203 1.19 5.82 -0.24
CA ARG A 203 2.52 5.42 0.24
C ARG A 203 3.06 6.52 1.13
N GLY A 204 3.22 6.24 2.42
CA GLY A 204 3.84 7.18 3.36
C GLY A 204 5.36 7.29 3.17
N GLY A 205 5.96 8.40 3.55
CA GLY A 205 7.42 8.60 3.48
C GLY A 205 8.25 7.90 4.56
N ALA A 206 7.63 7.10 5.44
CA ALA A 206 8.30 6.43 6.56
C ALA A 206 8.84 5.04 6.17
N PRO A 207 9.94 4.56 6.79
CA PRO A 207 10.43 3.19 6.58
C PRO A 207 9.42 2.09 6.95
N THR A 208 8.59 2.32 7.98
CA THR A 208 7.52 1.38 8.36
C THR A 208 6.46 1.24 7.25
N SER A 209 6.17 2.33 6.55
CA SER A 209 5.31 2.30 5.37
C SER A 209 5.92 1.46 4.24
N ALA A 210 7.25 1.47 4.09
CA ALA A 210 7.94 0.64 3.10
C ALA A 210 7.83 -0.85 3.46
N LEU A 211 8.00 -1.18 4.74
CA LEU A 211 7.81 -2.54 5.24
C LEU A 211 6.39 -3.07 5.00
N ILE A 212 5.34 -2.27 5.25
CA ILE A 212 3.95 -2.66 4.96
C ILE A 212 3.76 -2.92 3.45
N ALA A 213 4.21 -1.99 2.62
CA ALA A 213 4.05 -2.13 1.17
C ALA A 213 4.79 -3.37 0.63
N ARG A 214 5.99 -3.68 1.14
CA ARG A 214 6.89 -4.70 0.58
C ARG A 214 6.80 -6.06 1.27
N GLY A 215 6.39 -6.11 2.53
CA GLY A 215 6.49 -7.27 3.43
C GLY A 215 5.42 -8.34 3.24
N ASN A 216 5.05 -8.66 2.01
CA ASN A 216 4.08 -9.69 1.68
C ASN A 216 4.50 -10.46 0.41
N ASP A 217 3.76 -11.51 0.05
CA ASP A 217 4.09 -12.41 -1.05
C ASP A 217 4.04 -11.72 -2.43
N PHE A 218 3.33 -10.60 -2.57
CA PHE A 218 3.26 -9.77 -3.77
C PHE A 218 3.59 -8.30 -3.42
N PRO A 219 4.89 -7.97 -3.28
CA PRO A 219 5.31 -6.64 -2.81
C PRO A 219 4.65 -5.48 -3.57
N GLY A 220 3.90 -4.65 -2.85
CA GLY A 220 3.04 -3.60 -3.41
C GLY A 220 3.67 -2.20 -3.43
N ASN A 221 2.81 -1.19 -3.68
CA ASN A 221 3.17 0.23 -3.77
C ASN A 221 2.51 1.10 -2.70
N PHE A 222 1.56 0.55 -1.94
CA PHE A 222 0.74 1.30 -1.00
C PHE A 222 0.82 0.68 0.38
N SER A 223 0.76 1.54 1.38
CA SER A 223 0.98 1.20 2.80
C SER A 223 -0.12 1.72 3.72
N HIS A 224 -1.01 2.56 3.21
CA HIS A 224 -2.03 3.22 4.02
C HIS A 224 -3.30 3.51 3.22
N ILE A 225 -4.43 3.56 3.90
CA ILE A 225 -5.75 3.77 3.29
C ILE A 225 -6.56 4.79 4.09
N ALA A 226 -7.27 5.66 3.39
CA ALA A 226 -8.29 6.53 3.94
C ALA A 226 -9.61 6.42 3.16
N LEU A 227 -10.74 6.42 3.87
CA LEU A 227 -12.08 6.47 3.28
C LEU A 227 -12.57 7.92 3.24
N LEU A 228 -13.01 8.39 2.09
CA LEU A 228 -13.54 9.75 1.92
C LEU A 228 -15.02 9.84 2.28
N TYR A 229 -15.36 10.70 3.22
CA TYR A 229 -16.72 11.20 3.40
C TYR A 229 -16.80 12.65 2.93
N ILE A 230 -17.86 12.97 2.19
CA ILE A 230 -18.15 14.34 1.77
C ILE A 230 -19.55 14.70 2.25
N ASP A 231 -19.63 15.76 3.06
CA ASP A 231 -20.89 16.24 3.59
C ASP A 231 -21.78 16.82 2.47
N PRO A 232 -23.02 16.35 2.29
CA PRO A 232 -23.85 16.76 1.16
C PRO A 232 -24.23 18.25 1.18
N ALA A 233 -24.35 18.84 2.38
CA ALA A 233 -24.79 20.22 2.55
C ALA A 233 -23.62 21.21 2.50
N THR A 234 -22.52 20.91 3.18
CA THR A 234 -21.38 21.82 3.36
C THR A 234 -20.22 21.55 2.43
N LYS A 235 -20.23 20.41 1.71
CA LYS A 235 -19.11 19.91 0.89
C LYS A 235 -17.81 19.70 1.68
N ARG A 236 -17.87 19.68 3.01
CA ARG A 236 -16.72 19.41 3.85
C ARG A 236 -16.25 17.97 3.67
N ILE A 237 -14.97 17.82 3.39
CA ILE A 237 -14.31 16.53 3.24
C ILE A 237 -13.83 16.04 4.61
N SER A 238 -13.99 14.75 4.86
CA SER A 238 -13.46 14.05 6.03
C SER A 238 -12.82 12.75 5.58
N LEU A 239 -11.56 12.54 5.95
CA LEU A 239 -10.81 11.32 5.67
C LEU A 239 -10.82 10.45 6.92
N ILE A 240 -11.42 9.28 6.83
CA ILE A 240 -11.45 8.31 7.93
C ILE A 240 -10.33 7.29 7.70
N GLU A 241 -9.39 7.23 8.63
CA GLU A 241 -8.17 6.42 8.51
C GLU A 241 -7.74 5.91 9.88
N SER A 242 -6.92 4.85 9.92
CA SER A 242 -6.37 4.33 11.18
C SER A 242 -4.86 4.41 11.20
N HIS A 243 -4.31 5.05 12.23
CA HIS A 243 -2.89 5.30 12.42
C HIS A 243 -2.32 4.41 13.53
N ILE A 244 -1.09 3.94 13.37
CA ILE A 244 -0.40 3.10 14.36
C ILE A 244 -0.43 3.76 15.75
N GLU A 245 -0.25 5.09 15.80
CA GLU A 245 -0.08 5.87 17.03
C GLU A 245 -1.38 6.10 17.79
N LYS A 246 -2.51 6.21 17.07
CA LYS A 246 -3.78 6.72 17.63
C LYS A 246 -5.03 5.94 17.24
N GLY A 247 -4.91 4.89 16.44
CA GLY A 247 -6.06 4.16 15.90
C GLY A 247 -6.88 5.01 14.93
N VAL A 248 -8.18 4.77 14.89
CA VAL A 248 -9.09 5.41 13.92
C VAL A 248 -9.26 6.88 14.24
N ALA A 249 -9.00 7.74 13.26
CA ALA A 249 -9.14 9.18 13.34
C ALA A 249 -9.87 9.72 12.11
N VAL A 250 -10.35 10.96 12.23
CA VAL A 250 -10.94 11.72 11.13
C VAL A 250 -10.03 12.92 10.85
N ALA A 251 -9.46 12.98 9.66
CA ALA A 251 -8.61 14.07 9.21
C ALA A 251 -9.33 14.98 8.21
N THR A 252 -8.96 16.25 8.21
CA THR A 252 -9.18 17.16 7.09
C THR A 252 -8.21 16.87 5.94
N VAL A 253 -8.46 17.43 4.75
CA VAL A 253 -7.54 17.29 3.61
C VAL A 253 -6.16 17.84 3.95
N ASP A 254 -6.09 19.03 4.57
CA ASP A 254 -4.82 19.66 4.96
C ASP A 254 -4.04 18.83 5.99
N GLU A 255 -4.74 18.20 6.93
CA GLU A 255 -4.08 17.29 7.89
C GLU A 255 -3.57 16.03 7.21
N TYR A 256 -4.35 15.43 6.32
CA TYR A 256 -3.95 14.23 5.58
C TYR A 256 -2.73 14.48 4.67
N LEU A 257 -2.69 15.63 3.99
CA LEU A 257 -1.60 16.01 3.08
C LEU A 257 -0.38 16.61 3.81
N ARG A 258 -0.48 16.89 5.12
CA ARG A 258 0.66 17.41 5.90
C ARG A 258 1.77 16.38 6.05
N ASP A 259 1.40 15.11 6.16
CA ASP A 259 2.37 14.02 6.21
C ASP A 259 2.91 13.74 4.80
N THR A 260 4.21 13.46 4.69
CA THR A 260 4.81 13.11 3.39
C THR A 260 4.11 11.90 2.77
N LYS A 261 3.44 12.12 1.63
CA LYS A 261 2.93 11.07 0.75
C LYS A 261 3.80 11.02 -0.49
N LEU A 262 4.33 9.84 -0.81
CA LEU A 262 5.12 9.62 -2.03
C LEU A 262 4.21 9.47 -3.25
N ARG A 263 3.02 8.91 -3.02
CA ARG A 263 1.94 8.74 -4.01
C ARG A 263 0.59 8.59 -3.32
N ILE A 264 -0.46 8.98 -4.03
CA ILE A 264 -1.86 8.81 -3.63
C ILE A 264 -2.64 8.36 -4.86
N MET A 265 -3.39 7.28 -4.72
CA MET A 265 -4.31 6.81 -5.76
C MET A 265 -5.74 6.88 -5.25
N VAL A 266 -6.62 7.38 -6.11
CA VAL A 266 -8.07 7.41 -5.88
C VAL A 266 -8.69 6.17 -6.50
N LEU A 267 -9.28 5.33 -5.66
CA LEU A 267 -10.04 4.16 -6.07
C LEU A 267 -11.53 4.39 -5.85
N ARG A 268 -12.34 4.04 -6.86
CA ARG A 268 -13.79 4.18 -6.82
C ARG A 268 -14.48 2.84 -7.09
N PRO A 269 -15.50 2.45 -6.31
CA PRO A 269 -16.33 1.29 -6.65
C PRO A 269 -17.04 1.49 -7.99
N ARG A 270 -17.08 0.44 -8.80
CA ARG A 270 -17.74 0.51 -10.11
C ARG A 270 -19.23 0.74 -9.97
N ALA A 271 -19.77 1.64 -10.76
CA ALA A 271 -21.20 1.97 -10.81
C ALA A 271 -22.07 0.78 -11.26
N ASP A 272 -21.49 -0.20 -11.97
CA ASP A 272 -22.20 -1.41 -12.41
C ASP A 272 -22.20 -2.55 -11.39
N LEU A 273 -21.65 -2.35 -10.18
CA LEU A 273 -21.79 -3.33 -9.11
C LEU A 273 -23.28 -3.54 -8.76
N PRO A 274 -23.74 -4.79 -8.53
CA PRO A 274 -25.15 -5.05 -8.23
C PRO A 274 -25.70 -4.30 -7.00
N ALA A 275 -24.85 -3.93 -6.05
CA ALA A 275 -25.25 -3.09 -4.91
C ALA A 275 -25.49 -1.63 -5.33
N LEU A 276 -24.61 -1.08 -6.17
CA LEU A 276 -24.67 0.31 -6.62
C LEU A 276 -25.76 0.54 -7.68
N GLN A 277 -26.07 -0.48 -8.50
CA GLN A 277 -27.22 -0.42 -9.40
C GLN A 277 -28.56 -0.36 -8.63
N ARG A 278 -28.64 -0.99 -7.45
CA ARG A 278 -29.83 -0.95 -6.58
C ARG A 278 -29.92 0.35 -5.80
N ASP A 279 -28.79 0.82 -5.26
CA ASP A 279 -28.68 2.10 -4.57
C ASP A 279 -27.32 2.76 -4.89
N PRO A 280 -27.30 3.75 -5.81
CA PRO A 280 -26.08 4.46 -6.17
C PRO A 280 -25.42 5.23 -5.01
N MET A 281 -26.12 5.44 -3.89
CA MET A 281 -25.60 6.12 -2.71
C MET A 281 -24.85 5.20 -1.74
N VAL A 282 -24.77 3.90 -2.02
CA VAL A 282 -24.03 2.91 -1.19
C VAL A 282 -22.63 3.37 -0.77
N PRO A 283 -21.77 3.93 -1.64
CA PRO A 283 -20.45 4.42 -1.23
C PRO A 283 -20.52 5.55 -0.18
N HIS A 284 -21.51 6.44 -0.28
CA HIS A 284 -21.75 7.49 0.70
C HIS A 284 -22.20 6.90 2.06
N TRP A 285 -23.03 5.86 2.05
CA TRP A 285 -23.47 5.18 3.26
C TRP A 285 -22.35 4.44 3.98
N ALA A 286 -21.44 3.79 3.23
CA ALA A 286 -20.22 3.20 3.79
C ALA A 286 -19.38 4.27 4.51
N ALA A 287 -19.08 5.39 3.82
CA ALA A 287 -18.31 6.49 4.40
C ALA A 287 -19.01 7.14 5.61
N SER A 288 -20.34 7.29 5.55
CA SER A 288 -21.15 7.83 6.65
C SER A 288 -21.09 6.94 7.89
N PHE A 289 -21.18 5.62 7.69
CA PHE A 289 -21.05 4.63 8.76
C PHE A 289 -19.67 4.70 9.42
N ALA A 290 -18.60 4.71 8.62
CA ALA A 290 -17.23 4.83 9.13
C ALA A 290 -17.04 6.11 9.94
N LEU A 291 -17.52 7.25 9.43
CA LEU A 291 -17.45 8.54 10.10
C LEU A 291 -18.19 8.54 11.43
N LYS A 292 -19.43 8.00 11.46
CA LYS A 292 -20.23 7.91 12.68
C LYS A 292 -19.52 7.04 13.73
N ARG A 293 -18.91 5.94 13.32
CA ARG A 293 -18.19 5.03 14.21
C ARG A 293 -16.94 5.70 14.78
N ALA A 294 -16.14 6.36 13.94
CA ALA A 294 -14.94 7.07 14.34
C ALA A 294 -15.22 8.23 15.31
N ARG A 295 -16.34 8.94 15.14
CA ARG A 295 -16.75 10.02 16.06
C ARG A 295 -17.45 9.52 17.33
N GLY A 296 -18.04 8.34 17.29
CA GLY A 296 -18.85 7.80 18.39
C GLY A 296 -18.03 7.19 19.53
N LYS A 297 -16.83 6.67 19.24
CA LYS A 297 -15.92 6.09 20.23
C LYS A 297 -14.48 6.08 19.73
N HIS A 298 -13.53 6.00 20.66
CA HIS A 298 -12.15 5.63 20.36
C HIS A 298 -12.10 4.18 19.85
N ILE A 299 -11.32 3.94 18.80
CA ILE A 299 -11.08 2.62 18.21
C ILE A 299 -9.57 2.50 18.05
N ALA A 300 -8.96 1.60 18.82
CA ALA A 300 -7.52 1.40 18.78
C ALA A 300 -7.06 0.79 17.45
N TYR A 301 -5.77 0.98 17.13
CA TYR A 301 -5.13 0.34 15.98
C TYR A 301 -4.98 -1.15 16.22
N ASP A 302 -5.35 -1.97 15.23
CA ASP A 302 -5.19 -3.42 15.30
C ASP A 302 -3.79 -3.85 14.85
N PHE A 303 -2.89 -4.07 15.81
CA PHE A 303 -1.55 -4.61 15.55
C PHE A 303 -1.57 -6.10 15.22
N ALA A 304 -2.57 -6.85 15.67
CA ALA A 304 -2.65 -8.29 15.43
C ALA A 304 -3.02 -8.60 13.97
N MET A 305 -3.65 -7.65 13.28
CA MET A 305 -4.23 -7.76 11.94
C MET A 305 -5.37 -8.80 11.88
N ASN A 306 -6.15 -8.88 12.94
CA ASN A 306 -7.28 -9.79 13.09
C ASN A 306 -8.57 -9.21 12.48
N THR A 307 -8.74 -9.42 11.19
CA THR A 307 -9.93 -8.96 10.43
C THR A 307 -11.27 -9.56 10.88
N ALA A 308 -11.26 -10.53 11.80
CA ALA A 308 -12.47 -11.10 12.39
C ALA A 308 -12.97 -10.35 13.64
N ASP A 309 -12.15 -9.50 14.26
CA ASP A 309 -12.49 -8.77 15.48
C ASP A 309 -12.66 -7.26 15.22
N PRO A 310 -13.90 -6.72 15.26
CA PRO A 310 -14.14 -5.31 15.02
C PRO A 310 -13.79 -4.39 16.23
N ALA A 311 -13.20 -4.90 17.30
CA ALA A 311 -12.86 -4.08 18.47
C ALA A 311 -11.75 -3.05 18.17
N GLN A 312 -10.80 -3.43 17.32
CA GLN A 312 -9.67 -2.62 16.85
C GLN A 312 -9.72 -2.58 15.32
N LEU A 313 -9.09 -1.59 14.70
CA LEU A 313 -9.05 -1.51 13.23
C LEU A 313 -7.69 -0.99 12.77
N PHE A 314 -7.03 -1.69 11.84
CA PHE A 314 -5.99 -1.07 11.01
C PHE A 314 -6.59 -0.37 9.78
N CYS A 315 -5.77 0.30 8.98
CA CYS A 315 -6.24 1.23 7.93
C CYS A 315 -7.18 0.57 6.90
N SER A 316 -6.90 -0.66 6.47
CA SER A 316 -7.77 -1.40 5.55
C SER A 316 -9.13 -1.76 6.16
N GLU A 317 -9.17 -2.09 7.45
CA GLU A 317 -10.42 -2.50 8.10
C GLU A 317 -11.41 -1.35 8.28
N VAL A 318 -10.92 -0.11 8.32
CA VAL A 318 -11.79 1.08 8.27
C VAL A 318 -12.65 1.04 7.00
N VAL A 319 -12.05 0.68 5.87
CA VAL A 319 -12.72 0.60 4.57
C VAL A 319 -13.53 -0.69 4.44
N SER A 320 -12.90 -1.85 4.70
CA SER A 320 -13.55 -3.15 4.48
C SER A 320 -14.76 -3.32 5.40
N SER A 321 -14.68 -2.93 6.68
CA SER A 321 -15.82 -3.00 7.59
C SER A 321 -16.95 -2.05 7.20
N ALA A 322 -16.62 -0.89 6.64
CA ALA A 322 -17.60 0.10 6.20
C ALA A 322 -18.36 -0.35 4.94
N TYR A 323 -17.64 -0.89 3.94
CA TYR A 323 -18.27 -1.44 2.75
C TYR A 323 -19.03 -2.74 3.03
N HIS A 324 -18.50 -3.60 3.91
CA HIS A 324 -19.19 -4.82 4.34
C HIS A 324 -20.53 -4.48 5.02
N HIS A 325 -20.57 -3.43 5.85
CA HIS A 325 -21.80 -2.96 6.51
C HIS A 325 -22.93 -2.63 5.52
N VAL A 326 -22.58 -2.18 4.31
CA VAL A 326 -23.54 -1.84 3.25
C VAL A 326 -23.66 -2.92 2.17
N GLY A 327 -23.15 -4.13 2.44
CA GLY A 327 -23.32 -5.30 1.58
C GLY A 327 -22.36 -5.38 0.40
N VAL A 328 -21.22 -4.70 0.44
CA VAL A 328 -20.14 -4.78 -0.56
C VAL A 328 -18.90 -5.40 0.08
N ASN A 329 -18.46 -6.54 -0.43
CA ASN A 329 -17.27 -7.24 0.08
C ASN A 329 -16.07 -6.91 -0.81
N LEU A 330 -15.30 -5.90 -0.40
CA LEU A 330 -14.01 -5.58 -1.02
C LEU A 330 -12.91 -6.57 -0.55
N TRP A 331 -11.74 -6.52 -1.19
CA TRP A 331 -10.66 -7.50 -1.11
C TRP A 331 -11.04 -8.86 -1.71
N ALA A 332 -11.33 -8.87 -3.01
CA ALA A 332 -11.62 -10.10 -3.77
C ALA A 332 -10.51 -11.17 -3.68
N GLY A 333 -9.27 -10.76 -3.41
CA GLY A 333 -8.15 -11.63 -3.06
C GLY A 333 -7.35 -11.04 -1.91
N LEU A 334 -7.05 -11.85 -0.90
CA LEU A 334 -6.23 -11.46 0.26
C LEU A 334 -4.75 -11.71 0.01
N SER A 335 -3.93 -10.75 0.40
CA SER A 335 -2.48 -10.94 0.51
C SER A 335 -2.11 -11.99 1.56
N HIS A 336 -1.04 -12.72 1.27
CA HIS A 336 -0.40 -13.66 2.19
C HIS A 336 1.01 -13.17 2.50
N ILE A 337 1.48 -13.48 3.71
CA ILE A 337 2.85 -13.23 4.13
C ILE A 337 3.42 -14.59 4.52
N SER A 338 4.07 -15.27 3.58
CA SER A 338 4.46 -16.68 3.74
C SER A 338 5.90 -16.84 4.23
N SER A 339 6.73 -15.85 3.94
CA SER A 339 8.15 -15.77 4.23
C SER A 339 8.45 -15.84 5.75
N PRO A 340 9.16 -16.89 6.26
CA PRO A 340 9.35 -17.08 7.70
C PRO A 340 10.06 -15.94 8.43
N GLY A 341 11.09 -15.35 7.81
CA GLY A 341 11.81 -14.20 8.35
C GLY A 341 10.94 -12.96 8.44
N VAL A 342 10.16 -12.68 7.39
CA VAL A 342 9.19 -11.57 7.38
C VAL A 342 8.11 -11.77 8.44
N LYS A 343 7.55 -12.98 8.55
CA LYS A 343 6.60 -13.34 9.63
C LYS A 343 7.21 -13.07 11.00
N ALA A 344 8.47 -13.44 11.22
CA ALA A 344 9.15 -13.22 12.49
C ALA A 344 9.31 -11.74 12.84
N TRP A 345 9.67 -10.91 11.85
CA TRP A 345 9.80 -9.46 12.04
C TRP A 345 8.47 -8.81 12.34
N LEU A 346 7.44 -9.10 11.55
CA LEU A 346 6.09 -8.56 11.77
C LEU A 346 5.49 -9.06 13.10
N ALA A 347 5.76 -10.31 13.48
CA ALA A 347 5.35 -10.84 14.78
C ALA A 347 6.00 -10.06 15.94
N ALA A 348 7.25 -9.63 15.79
CA ALA A 348 7.92 -8.80 16.79
C ALA A 348 7.23 -7.43 16.97
N PHE A 349 6.56 -6.90 15.93
CA PHE A 349 5.75 -5.69 16.02
C PHE A 349 4.31 -5.91 16.53
N GLY A 350 3.89 -7.16 16.71
CA GLY A 350 2.56 -7.50 17.23
C GLY A 350 1.64 -8.25 16.27
N VAL A 351 2.04 -8.43 15.00
CA VAL A 351 1.24 -9.14 14.00
C VAL A 351 1.06 -10.60 14.36
N ARG A 352 -0.16 -11.12 14.25
CA ARG A 352 -0.49 -12.53 14.53
C ARG A 352 -1.18 -13.22 13.36
N HIS A 353 -1.79 -12.45 12.46
CA HIS A 353 -2.49 -12.94 11.28
C HIS A 353 -1.71 -12.54 10.02
N PHE A 354 -1.32 -13.54 9.22
CA PHE A 354 -0.44 -13.38 8.04
C PHE A 354 -1.17 -13.63 6.71
N THR A 355 -2.48 -13.56 6.74
CA THR A 355 -3.36 -13.51 5.57
C THR A 355 -4.33 -12.40 5.84
N THR A 356 -4.25 -11.32 5.08
CA THR A 356 -4.84 -10.04 5.47
C THR A 356 -5.17 -9.16 4.27
N GLN A 357 -5.80 -8.03 4.56
CA GLN A 357 -6.24 -7.02 3.63
C GLN A 357 -5.13 -5.99 3.45
N GLU A 358 -4.18 -6.24 2.54
CA GLU A 358 -3.09 -5.26 2.30
C GLU A 358 -3.62 -4.07 1.48
N PRO A 359 -3.10 -2.84 1.67
CA PRO A 359 -3.56 -1.67 0.93
C PRO A 359 -3.43 -1.80 -0.59
N SER A 360 -2.38 -2.50 -1.05
CA SER A 360 -2.13 -2.69 -2.47
C SER A 360 -3.12 -3.67 -3.12
N ASP A 361 -3.78 -4.55 -2.34
CA ASP A 361 -4.79 -5.49 -2.86
C ASP A 361 -5.98 -4.75 -3.50
N LEU A 362 -6.30 -3.53 -3.05
CA LEU A 362 -7.38 -2.73 -3.63
C LEU A 362 -7.09 -2.26 -5.07
N GLU A 363 -5.82 -2.05 -5.43
CA GLU A 363 -5.47 -1.79 -6.84
C GLU A 363 -5.83 -3.00 -7.70
N TYR A 364 -5.72 -4.22 -7.16
CA TYR A 364 -6.03 -5.47 -7.86
C TYR A 364 -7.52 -5.84 -7.80
N ASP A 365 -8.30 -5.33 -6.84
CA ASP A 365 -9.72 -5.69 -6.66
C ASP A 365 -10.58 -5.30 -7.89
N PRO A 366 -11.21 -6.25 -8.60
CA PRO A 366 -11.97 -6.00 -9.82
C PRO A 366 -13.24 -5.15 -9.62
N GLN A 367 -13.67 -4.94 -8.38
CA GLN A 367 -14.81 -4.09 -8.03
C GLN A 367 -14.45 -2.60 -8.02
N LEU A 368 -13.16 -2.27 -8.06
CA LEU A 368 -12.66 -0.90 -8.02
C LEU A 368 -12.07 -0.47 -9.36
N ARG A 369 -12.10 0.84 -9.62
CA ARG A 369 -11.42 1.52 -10.73
C ARG A 369 -10.46 2.56 -10.20
N VAL A 370 -9.36 2.72 -10.91
CA VAL A 370 -8.39 3.79 -10.65
C VAL A 370 -8.91 5.04 -11.33
N VAL A 371 -9.27 6.05 -10.55
CA VAL A 371 -9.81 7.32 -11.07
C VAL A 371 -8.69 8.30 -11.40
N ALA A 372 -7.76 8.43 -10.47
CA ALA A 372 -6.60 9.28 -10.62
C ALA A 372 -5.46 8.77 -9.75
N GLU A 373 -4.26 9.19 -10.09
CA GLU A 373 -3.10 8.99 -9.26
C GLU A 373 -2.25 10.26 -9.21
N TRP A 374 -1.98 10.74 -8.00
CA TRP A 374 -0.99 11.78 -7.75
C TRP A 374 0.33 11.13 -7.34
N ARG A 375 1.43 11.61 -7.91
CA ARG A 375 2.79 11.17 -7.63
C ARG A 375 3.70 12.39 -7.51
N ASP A 376 4.54 12.40 -6.49
CA ASP A 376 5.59 13.41 -6.38
C ASP A 376 6.85 12.92 -7.07
N PHE A 377 7.22 13.60 -8.16
CA PHE A 377 8.39 13.28 -8.97
C PHE A 377 9.70 13.32 -8.15
N GLU A 378 9.85 14.31 -7.26
CA GLU A 378 11.07 14.48 -6.46
C GLU A 378 11.22 13.35 -5.45
N THR A 379 10.11 12.81 -4.96
CA THR A 379 10.13 11.73 -3.97
C THR A 379 10.09 10.32 -4.59
N LEU A 380 9.79 10.19 -5.89
CA LEU A 380 9.78 8.90 -6.60
C LEU A 380 11.13 8.16 -6.48
N ARG A 381 12.25 8.90 -6.62
CA ARG A 381 13.59 8.31 -6.44
C ARG A 381 13.83 7.85 -5.00
N LYS A 382 13.32 8.61 -4.03
CA LYS A 382 13.40 8.25 -2.61
C LYS A 382 12.59 6.99 -2.32
N ASP A 383 11.36 6.90 -2.85
CA ASP A 383 10.52 5.70 -2.74
C ASP A 383 11.22 4.44 -3.26
N ARG A 384 11.88 4.54 -4.43
CA ARG A 384 12.70 3.46 -4.99
C ARG A 384 13.84 3.04 -4.06
N LEU A 385 14.56 4.00 -3.49
CA LEU A 385 15.65 3.70 -2.57
C LEU A 385 15.14 3.04 -1.29
N ASP A 386 14.05 3.54 -0.72
CA ASP A 386 13.43 2.97 0.48
C ASP A 386 12.99 1.52 0.23
N ASN A 387 12.38 1.25 -0.94
CA ASN A 387 11.97 -0.11 -1.31
C ASN A 387 13.17 -1.06 -1.47
N VAL A 388 14.26 -0.63 -2.11
CA VAL A 388 15.49 -1.44 -2.24
C VAL A 388 16.12 -1.73 -0.87
N VAL A 389 16.18 -0.74 0.02
CA VAL A 389 16.71 -0.92 1.37
C VAL A 389 15.86 -1.93 2.14
N VAL A 390 14.53 -1.81 2.08
CA VAL A 390 13.63 -2.76 2.73
C VAL A 390 13.75 -4.15 2.14
N ASP A 391 13.84 -4.29 0.82
CA ASP A 391 13.99 -5.61 0.18
C ASP A 391 15.26 -6.33 0.68
N VAL A 392 16.40 -5.63 0.74
CA VAL A 392 17.65 -6.18 1.30
C VAL A 392 17.52 -6.55 2.77
N MET A 393 16.78 -5.75 3.55
CA MET A 393 16.48 -6.05 4.95
C MET A 393 15.62 -7.33 5.08
N LEU A 394 14.58 -7.49 4.25
CA LEU A 394 13.71 -8.66 4.24
C LEU A 394 14.47 -9.92 3.82
N GLU A 395 15.40 -9.83 2.87
CA GLU A 395 16.32 -10.92 2.54
C GLU A 395 17.21 -11.31 3.74
N GLY A 396 17.64 -10.32 4.54
CA GLY A 396 18.33 -10.56 5.81
C GLY A 396 17.45 -11.31 6.81
N ALA A 397 16.19 -10.90 6.95
CA ALA A 397 15.20 -11.57 7.79
C ALA A 397 15.08 -13.05 7.41
N GLU A 398 15.04 -13.36 6.11
CA GLU A 398 14.99 -14.74 5.60
C GLU A 398 16.25 -15.56 5.90
N ARG A 399 17.42 -14.92 6.00
CA ARG A 399 18.65 -15.56 6.48
C ARG A 399 18.68 -15.75 8.00
N GLY A 400 17.65 -15.29 8.71
CA GLY A 400 17.51 -15.41 10.16
C GLY A 400 17.98 -14.17 10.94
N ASP A 401 18.26 -13.04 10.26
CA ASP A 401 18.53 -11.79 10.95
C ASP A 401 17.30 -11.40 11.78
N ARG A 402 17.52 -11.02 13.04
CA ARG A 402 16.44 -10.57 13.94
C ARG A 402 16.50 -9.06 14.10
N LEU A 403 15.33 -8.45 14.30
CA LEU A 403 15.25 -7.10 14.82
C LEU A 403 15.95 -7.07 16.18
N LYS A 404 16.98 -6.21 16.28
CA LYS A 404 17.74 -6.00 17.51
C LYS A 404 17.21 -4.74 18.17
N TYR A 405 17.11 -4.78 19.49
CA TYR A 405 16.85 -3.62 20.32
C TYR A 405 17.95 -3.49 21.36
N ASP A 406 18.15 -2.26 21.81
CA ASP A 406 19.06 -1.96 22.89
C ASP A 406 18.43 -2.39 24.21
N TRP A 407 18.73 -3.62 24.65
CA TRP A 407 18.12 -4.24 25.84
C TRP A 407 18.16 -3.37 27.10
N TYR A 408 19.16 -2.49 27.22
CA TYR A 408 19.31 -1.55 28.33
C TYR A 408 18.30 -0.38 28.30
N LEU A 409 17.64 -0.14 27.15
CA LEU A 409 16.54 0.84 26.98
C LEU A 409 15.16 0.25 27.34
N LEU A 410 15.04 -1.06 27.52
CA LEU A 410 13.76 -1.71 27.84
C LEU A 410 13.06 -1.12 29.09
N PRO A 411 13.76 -0.75 30.18
CA PRO A 411 13.13 -0.08 31.32
C PRO A 411 12.54 1.28 30.96
N VAL A 412 13.22 2.04 30.08
CA VAL A 412 12.72 3.33 29.58
C VAL A 412 11.48 3.12 28.73
N ALA A 413 11.50 2.17 27.80
CA ALA A 413 10.35 1.84 26.96
C ALA A 413 9.13 1.38 27.78
N ARG A 414 9.34 0.63 28.87
CA ARG A 414 8.27 0.22 29.80
C ARG A 414 7.66 1.39 30.56
N ILE A 415 8.49 2.33 31.02
CA ILE A 415 8.00 3.57 31.65
C ILE A 415 7.20 4.39 30.65
N MET A 416 7.71 4.54 29.41
CA MET A 416 7.00 5.24 28.34
C MET A 416 5.67 4.54 28.00
N LYS A 417 5.62 3.20 27.97
CA LYS A 417 4.39 2.43 27.76
C LYS A 417 3.38 2.64 28.89
N ALA A 418 3.83 2.64 30.14
CA ALA A 418 2.97 2.94 31.28
C ALA A 418 2.42 4.37 31.22
N TYR A 419 3.25 5.34 30.83
CA TYR A 419 2.83 6.72 30.61
C TYR A 419 1.81 6.84 29.46
N SER A 420 2.04 6.15 28.33
CA SER A 420 1.06 6.05 27.24
C SER A 420 -0.27 5.48 27.71
N ALA A 421 -0.26 4.42 28.52
CA ALA A 421 -1.50 3.82 29.04
C ALA A 421 -2.32 4.82 29.88
N VAL A 422 -1.64 5.64 30.69
CA VAL A 422 -2.31 6.73 31.44
C VAL A 422 -2.89 7.78 30.49
N LEU A 423 -2.14 8.20 29.47
CA LEU A 423 -2.63 9.17 28.49
C LEU A 423 -3.84 8.65 27.72
N ASN A 424 -3.79 7.40 27.26
CA ASN A 424 -4.87 6.75 26.51
C ASN A 424 -6.15 6.68 27.35
N TYR A 425 -6.03 6.42 28.66
CA TYR A 425 -7.17 6.47 29.59
C TYR A 425 -7.85 7.84 29.63
N PHE A 426 -7.10 8.93 29.43
CA PHE A 426 -7.63 10.30 29.34
C PHE A 426 -7.92 10.75 27.89
N GLY A 427 -7.96 9.83 26.92
CA GLY A 427 -8.23 10.14 25.51
C GLY A 427 -7.10 10.92 24.81
N LYS A 428 -5.88 10.84 25.33
CA LYS A 428 -4.67 11.42 24.72
C LYS A 428 -3.75 10.30 24.22
N PHE A 429 -2.87 10.61 23.28
CA PHE A 429 -1.93 9.64 22.73
C PHE A 429 -0.56 9.78 23.36
N GLY A 430 0.03 8.66 23.78
CA GLY A 430 1.39 8.62 24.31
C GLY A 430 2.45 8.24 23.27
N PRO A 431 3.74 8.29 23.65
CA PRO A 431 4.86 8.02 22.74
C PRO A 431 4.94 6.55 22.28
N VAL A 432 4.45 5.61 23.09
CA VAL A 432 4.31 4.20 22.71
C VAL A 432 2.85 3.92 22.35
N PRO A 433 2.54 3.42 21.14
CA PRO A 433 1.18 3.09 20.72
C PRO A 433 0.43 2.16 21.68
N GLU A 434 -0.90 2.25 21.70
CA GLU A 434 -1.77 1.49 22.61
C GLU A 434 -1.60 -0.05 22.46
N GLY A 435 -1.51 -0.55 21.23
CA GLY A 435 -1.34 -1.99 20.95
C GLY A 435 0.11 -2.47 20.86
N MET A 436 1.10 -1.57 20.87
CA MET A 436 2.51 -1.93 20.74
C MET A 436 3.12 -2.32 22.10
N SER A 437 3.93 -3.40 22.15
CA SER A 437 4.62 -3.78 23.39
C SER A 437 5.81 -2.86 23.68
N ALA A 438 6.27 -2.85 24.94
CA ALA A 438 7.45 -2.05 25.30
C ALA A 438 8.73 -2.60 24.63
N SER A 439 8.78 -3.90 24.36
CA SER A 439 9.91 -4.53 23.68
C SER A 439 9.95 -4.19 22.19
N ALA A 440 8.79 -3.99 21.55
CA ALA A 440 8.70 -3.54 20.16
C ALA A 440 9.03 -2.04 19.98
N ALA A 441 8.84 -1.26 21.04
CA ALA A 441 9.14 0.18 21.05
C ALA A 441 10.58 0.52 21.46
N ALA A 442 11.28 -0.41 22.12
CA ALA A 442 12.70 -0.31 22.47
C ALA A 442 13.57 -0.72 21.28
#